data_AF-A0AAQ3T6C3-F1
#
_entry.id   AF-A0AAQ3T6C3-F1
#
_cell.length_a   1.000
_cell.length_b   1.000
_cell.length_c   1.000
_cell.angle_alpha   90.00
_cell.angle_beta   90.00
_cell.angle_gamma   90.00
#
_symmetry.space_group_name_H-M   'P 1'
#
loop_
_entity.id
_entity.type
_entity.pdbx_description
1 polymer ?
#
loop_
_entity_poly.entity_id
_entity_poly.type
_entity_poly.pdbx_seq_one_letter_code
_entity_poly.pdbx_strand_id
1 'polypeptide(L)'
;MPARAGTPTFWFGDRVYISDLPSAALVLFSDRLCITEAWTSCLWSSSVAGDDDGPAPPMSAAAAVLLGNGNFVVRDQANSSRILWQSFDCPGDTLLAGTTLGLDGATGANVSMTYTTSGMKCI
;
A
#
# COMPACT_ATOMS: atom_id res chain seq x y z
N MET A 1 31.86 -11.73 -18.41
CA MET A 1 31.36 -10.38 -18.74
C MET A 1 30.31 -10.03 -17.70
N PRO A 2 30.49 -9.03 -16.82
CA PRO A 2 29.45 -8.71 -15.85
C PRO A 2 28.30 -7.98 -16.56
N ALA A 3 27.08 -8.41 -16.29
CA ALA A 3 25.87 -7.81 -16.81
C ALA A 3 25.72 -6.37 -16.28
N ARG A 4 25.41 -5.44 -17.18
CA ARG A 4 25.02 -4.06 -16.88
C ARG A 4 23.97 -4.07 -15.77
N ALA A 5 24.26 -3.43 -14.64
CA ALA A 5 23.31 -3.27 -13.54
C ALA A 5 22.05 -2.61 -14.10
N GLY A 6 20.98 -3.39 -14.24
CA GLY A 6 19.66 -2.87 -14.58
C GLY A 6 19.18 -1.94 -13.47
N THR A 7 18.36 -0.96 -13.81
CA THR A 7 17.60 -0.17 -12.83
C THR A 7 16.94 -1.12 -11.82
N PRO A 8 17.15 -0.93 -10.51
CA PRO A 8 16.54 -1.79 -9.50
C PRO A 8 15.02 -1.70 -9.61
N THR A 9 14.37 -2.85 -9.79
CA THR A 9 12.91 -2.99 -9.70
C THR A 9 12.57 -3.42 -8.28
N PHE A 10 11.62 -2.74 -7.64
CA PHE A 10 11.15 -3.06 -6.30
C PHE A 10 9.62 -3.18 -6.30
N TRP A 11 9.08 -3.95 -5.35
CA TRP A 11 7.64 -4.11 -5.13
C TRP A 11 7.28 -3.73 -3.70
N PHE A 12 6.08 -3.17 -3.53
CA PHE A 12 5.49 -2.84 -2.22
C PHE A 12 4.11 -3.48 -2.10
N GLY A 13 3.71 -3.87 -0.89
CA GLY A 13 2.41 -4.47 -0.60
C GLY A 13 2.26 -5.96 -0.97
N ASP A 14 1.03 -6.44 -0.88
CA ASP A 14 0.69 -7.85 -1.15
C ASP A 14 0.77 -8.19 -2.64
N ARG A 15 1.34 -9.37 -2.95
CA ARG A 15 1.33 -9.89 -4.32
C ARG A 15 -0.06 -10.42 -4.66
N VAL A 16 -0.77 -9.68 -5.49
CA VAL A 16 -2.10 -10.06 -6.00
C VAL A 16 -1.95 -10.74 -7.36
N TYR A 17 -2.59 -11.90 -7.53
CA TYR A 17 -2.62 -12.59 -8.81
C TYR A 17 -3.75 -12.01 -9.67
N ILE A 18 -3.39 -11.45 -10.82
CA ILE A 18 -4.33 -10.90 -11.82
C ILE A 18 -4.49 -11.94 -12.92
N SER A 19 -5.72 -12.36 -13.18
CA SER A 19 -6.08 -13.39 -14.16
C SER A 19 -6.45 -12.82 -15.54
N ASP A 20 -6.93 -11.58 -15.58
CA ASP A 20 -7.39 -10.84 -16.76
C ASP A 20 -6.89 -9.38 -16.70
N LEU A 21 -5.62 -9.19 -17.06
CA LEU A 21 -4.94 -7.90 -17.01
C LEU A 21 -5.67 -6.76 -17.79
N PRO A 22 -6.26 -6.98 -18.98
CA PRO A 22 -7.05 -5.97 -19.67
C PRO A 22 -8.26 -5.43 -18.89
N SER A 23 -8.83 -6.24 -18.00
CA SER A 23 -9.96 -5.88 -17.14
C SER A 23 -9.53 -5.48 -15.72
N ALA A 24 -8.22 -5.47 -15.46
CA ALA A 24 -7.68 -5.10 -14.17
C ALA A 24 -7.51 -3.59 -14.05
N ALA A 25 -7.88 -3.04 -12.91
CA ALA A 25 -7.69 -1.64 -12.60
C ALA A 25 -7.27 -1.44 -11.15
N LEU A 26 -6.40 -0.45 -10.94
CA LEU A 26 -6.14 0.10 -9.62
C LEU A 26 -7.03 1.34 -9.45
N VAL A 27 -7.93 1.30 -8.50
CA VAL A 27 -8.99 2.31 -8.31
C VAL A 27 -9.03 2.77 -6.87
N LEU A 28 -9.32 4.06 -6.68
CA LEU A 28 -9.54 4.66 -5.38
C LEU A 28 -11.06 4.74 -5.13
N PHE A 29 -11.55 4.00 -4.13
CA PHE A 29 -12.94 4.04 -3.69
C PHE A 29 -13.01 4.71 -2.33
N SER A 30 -13.62 5.90 -2.27
CA SER A 30 -13.71 6.72 -1.05
C SER A 30 -12.32 7.07 -0.50
N ASP A 31 -11.83 6.28 0.45
CA ASP A 31 -10.59 6.42 1.20
C ASP A 31 -9.66 5.20 1.04
N ARG A 32 -10.07 4.20 0.24
CA ARG A 32 -9.34 2.95 0.04
C ARG A 32 -8.88 2.75 -1.39
N LEU A 33 -7.66 2.25 -1.51
CA LEU A 33 -7.12 1.74 -2.76
C LEU A 33 -7.63 0.32 -2.96
N CYS A 34 -8.11 0.00 -4.16
CA CYS A 34 -8.63 -1.30 -4.52
C CYS A 34 -8.04 -1.76 -5.85
N ILE A 35 -7.66 -3.04 -5.94
CA ILE A 35 -7.40 -3.70 -7.21
C ILE A 35 -8.70 -4.41 -7.60
N THR A 36 -9.25 -4.08 -8.76
CA THR A 36 -10.46 -4.71 -9.31
C THR A 36 -10.14 -5.49 -10.56
N GLU A 37 -10.93 -6.52 -10.84
CA GLU A 37 -10.84 -7.33 -12.05
C GLU A 37 -12.24 -7.77 -12.48
N ALA A 38 -12.60 -7.51 -13.74
CA ALA A 38 -13.86 -7.95 -14.36
C ALA A 38 -15.10 -7.81 -13.43
N TRP A 39 -15.69 -8.93 -13.01
CA TRP A 39 -16.91 -9.01 -12.19
C TRP A 39 -16.64 -9.00 -10.67
N THR A 40 -15.38 -8.88 -10.25
CA THR A 40 -14.99 -8.89 -8.84
C THR A 40 -14.87 -7.47 -8.31
N SER A 41 -15.67 -7.14 -7.30
CA SER A 41 -15.77 -5.78 -6.77
C SER A 41 -14.46 -5.25 -6.17
N CYS A 42 -13.59 -6.13 -5.66
CA CYS A 42 -12.26 -5.78 -5.12
C CYS A 42 -11.47 -7.07 -4.80
N LEU A 43 -10.37 -7.35 -5.50
CA LEU A 43 -9.47 -8.48 -5.23
C LEU A 43 -8.57 -8.23 -4.02
N TRP A 44 -8.14 -6.98 -3.84
CA TRP A 44 -7.32 -6.53 -2.73
C TRP A 44 -7.65 -5.08 -2.42
N SER A 45 -7.68 -4.72 -1.14
CA SER A 45 -7.83 -3.35 -0.69
C SER A 45 -6.78 -2.96 0.32
N SER A 46 -6.42 -1.67 0.32
CA SER A 46 -5.63 -1.08 1.38
C SER A 46 -6.43 -1.04 2.68
N SER A 47 -5.75 -1.21 3.80
CA SER A 47 -6.28 -0.88 5.11
C SER A 47 -6.36 0.66 5.26
N VAL A 48 -7.24 1.15 6.12
CA VAL A 48 -7.35 2.60 6.41
C VAL A 48 -6.79 2.84 7.79
N ALA A 49 -5.88 3.80 7.90
CA ALA A 49 -5.41 4.28 9.20
C ALA A 49 -6.62 4.77 10.03
N GLY A 50 -6.91 4.07 11.13
CA GLY A 50 -8.07 4.32 11.99
C GLY A 50 -9.22 3.32 11.86
N ASP A 51 -8.99 2.13 11.30
CA ASP A 51 -9.90 0.96 11.41
C ASP A 51 -9.99 0.39 12.85
N ASP A 52 -9.30 0.97 13.83
CA ASP A 52 -9.61 0.77 15.25
C ASP A 52 -11.04 1.24 15.52
N ASP A 53 -11.78 0.62 16.45
CA ASP A 53 -13.19 0.86 16.83
C ASP A 53 -13.59 2.33 17.21
N GLY A 54 -12.73 3.32 16.91
CA GLY A 54 -13.01 4.74 17.01
C GLY A 54 -13.93 5.29 15.91
N PRO A 55 -14.41 6.54 16.08
CA PRO A 55 -15.30 7.16 15.11
C PRO A 55 -14.63 7.26 13.75
N ALA A 56 -15.25 6.66 12.73
CA ALA A 56 -14.81 6.81 11.35
C ALA A 56 -14.59 8.31 11.06
N PRO A 57 -13.38 8.72 10.65
CA PRO A 57 -13.13 10.11 10.35
C PRO A 57 -14.10 10.59 9.26
N PRO A 58 -14.41 11.90 9.20
CA PRO A 58 -15.26 12.42 8.13
C PRO A 58 -14.69 11.94 6.79
N MET A 59 -15.56 11.38 5.94
CA MET A 59 -15.22 10.94 4.58
C MET A 59 -14.82 12.15 3.75
N SER A 60 -13.60 12.63 3.95
CA SER A 60 -12.95 13.55 3.04
C SER A 60 -12.63 12.79 1.76
N ALA A 61 -12.76 13.47 0.62
CA ALA A 61 -12.22 12.93 -0.63
C ALA A 61 -10.74 12.56 -0.41
N ALA A 62 -10.32 11.39 -0.88
CA ALA A 62 -8.93 10.96 -0.82
C ALA A 62 -8.24 11.17 -2.17
N ALA A 63 -6.91 11.31 -2.12
CA ALA A 63 -6.06 11.35 -3.29
C ALA A 63 -4.96 10.30 -3.19
N ALA A 64 -4.75 9.53 -4.27
CA ALA A 64 -3.62 8.64 -4.42
C ALA A 64 -2.47 9.37 -5.12
N VAL A 65 -1.27 9.35 -4.53
CA VAL A 65 -0.11 10.12 -5.00
C VAL A 65 1.14 9.26 -4.95
N LEU A 66 1.88 9.18 -6.05
CA LEU A 66 3.23 8.63 -6.08
C LEU A 66 4.23 9.75 -5.79
N LEU A 67 4.89 9.68 -4.64
CA LEU A 67 5.89 10.65 -4.23
C LEU A 67 7.22 10.45 -4.97
N GLY A 68 8.05 11.50 -5.05
CA GLY A 68 9.35 11.45 -5.74
C GLY A 68 10.37 10.48 -5.12
N ASN A 69 10.13 10.02 -3.89
CA ASN A 69 10.92 8.98 -3.22
C ASN A 69 10.41 7.54 -3.50
N GLY A 70 9.38 7.39 -4.34
CA GLY A 70 8.78 6.09 -4.68
C GLY A 70 7.71 5.61 -3.70
N ASN A 71 7.40 6.35 -2.64
CA ASN A 71 6.31 6.00 -1.73
C ASN A 71 4.95 6.33 -2.40
N PHE A 72 4.12 5.31 -2.57
CA PHE A 72 2.74 5.48 -3.00
C PHE A 72 1.83 5.68 -1.78
N VAL A 73 1.16 6.83 -1.72
CA VAL A 73 0.36 7.25 -0.56
C VAL A 73 -1.08 7.50 -0.95
N VAL A 74 -2.00 7.11 -0.06
CA VAL A 74 -3.39 7.58 -0.06
C VAL A 74 -3.50 8.58 1.08
N ARG A 75 -3.98 9.79 0.78
CA ARG A 75 -4.07 10.88 1.76
C ARG A 75 -5.37 11.66 1.62
N ASP A 76 -5.75 12.33 2.69
CA ASP A 76 -6.90 13.24 2.71
C ASP A 76 -6.65 14.41 1.74
N GLN A 77 -7.62 14.70 0.87
CA GLN A 77 -7.51 15.75 -0.14
C GLN A 77 -7.61 17.14 0.48
N ALA A 78 -8.38 17.31 1.56
CA ALA A 78 -8.51 18.58 2.27
C ALA A 78 -7.33 18.85 3.20
N ASN A 79 -6.75 17.80 3.79
CA ASN A 79 -5.56 17.88 4.62
C ASN A 79 -4.46 16.89 4.17
N SER A 80 -3.62 17.35 3.25
CA SER A 80 -2.55 16.54 2.65
C SER A 80 -1.47 16.02 3.63
N SER A 81 -1.41 16.53 4.87
CA SER A 81 -0.52 15.97 5.91
C SER A 81 -1.07 14.71 6.55
N ARG A 82 -2.36 14.42 6.35
CA ARG A 82 -3.05 13.27 6.92
C ARG A 82 -3.00 12.10 5.93
N ILE A 83 -2.05 11.20 6.18
CA ILE A 83 -1.86 9.97 5.41
C ILE A 83 -2.84 8.91 5.92
N LEU A 84 -3.61 8.33 5.00
CA LEU A 84 -4.61 7.29 5.27
C LEU A 84 -4.03 5.89 5.06
N TRP A 85 -3.09 5.77 4.12
CA TRP A 85 -2.32 4.55 3.85
C TRP A 85 -1.04 4.91 3.10
N GLN A 86 0.04 4.15 3.31
CA GLN A 86 1.25 4.30 2.51
C GLN A 86 1.93 2.95 2.25
N SER A 87 2.50 2.83 1.05
CA SER A 87 3.19 1.61 0.61
C SER A 87 4.41 1.23 1.45
N PHE A 88 5.07 2.21 2.07
CA PHE A 88 6.30 1.99 2.84
C PHE A 88 6.06 1.32 4.19
N ASP A 89 4.82 1.31 4.68
CA ASP A 89 4.45 0.55 5.89
C ASP A 89 4.35 -0.96 5.59
N CYS A 90 4.40 -1.32 4.30
CA CYS A 90 4.26 -2.67 3.78
C CYS A 90 5.39 -3.01 2.80
N PRO A 91 6.63 -3.16 3.30
CA PRO A 91 7.74 -3.54 2.45
C PRO A 91 7.47 -4.93 1.85
N GLY A 92 7.55 -5.02 0.52
CA GLY A 92 7.44 -6.30 -0.20
C GLY A 92 8.74 -7.10 -0.09
N ASP A 93 9.42 -7.30 -1.21
CA ASP A 93 10.67 -8.06 -1.28
C ASP A 93 11.95 -7.21 -1.16
N THR A 94 11.81 -5.88 -1.13
CA THR A 94 12.93 -4.93 -1.15
C THR A 94 12.68 -3.79 -0.18
N LEU A 95 13.69 -3.44 0.62
CA LEU A 95 13.66 -2.25 1.48
C LEU A 95 14.21 -1.04 0.73
N LEU A 96 13.43 0.02 0.69
CA LEU A 96 13.85 1.31 0.15
C LEU A 96 14.43 2.18 1.26
N ALA A 97 15.31 3.10 0.88
CA ALA A 97 15.80 4.10 1.83
C ALA A 97 14.61 4.91 2.37
N GLY A 98 14.35 4.78 3.69
CA GLY A 98 13.20 5.40 4.35
C GLY A 98 12.20 4.41 4.97
N THR A 99 12.29 3.11 4.67
CA THR A 99 11.51 2.06 5.37
C THR A 99 12.25 1.58 6.62
N THR A 100 11.53 1.41 7.73
CA THR A 100 12.08 0.86 8.99
C THR A 100 11.61 -0.58 9.15
N LEU A 101 12.55 -1.52 9.34
CA LEU A 101 12.21 -2.89 9.73
C LEU A 101 12.13 -3.03 11.25
N GLY A 102 11.16 -3.81 11.72
CA GLY A 102 10.99 -4.17 13.13
C GLY A 102 9.77 -3.55 13.78
N LEU A 103 9.75 -3.60 15.12
CA LEU A 103 8.67 -3.05 15.93
C LEU A 103 8.82 -1.52 16.01
N ASP A 104 7.83 -0.79 15.51
CA ASP A 104 7.72 0.65 15.72
C ASP A 104 7.26 0.90 17.16
N GLY A 105 8.12 1.53 17.96
CA GLY A 105 7.82 1.84 19.37
C GLY A 105 6.75 2.90 19.57
N ALA A 106 6.42 3.70 18.55
CA ALA A 106 5.39 4.73 18.60
C ALA A 106 4.01 4.20 18.21
N THR A 107 3.93 3.34 17.18
CA THR A 107 2.67 2.79 16.67
C THR A 107 2.38 1.36 17.16
N GLY A 108 3.38 0.64 17.66
CA GLY A 108 3.29 -0.78 18.01
C GLY A 108 3.24 -1.72 16.79
N ALA A 109 3.30 -1.17 15.57
CA ALA A 109 3.26 -1.94 14.34
C ALA A 109 4.56 -2.76 14.17
N ASN A 110 4.43 -4.01 13.72
CA ASN A 110 5.57 -4.84 13.38
C ASN A 110 5.77 -4.87 11.86
N VAL A 111 6.79 -4.16 11.39
CA VAL A 111 7.13 -4.10 9.96
C VAL A 111 8.08 -5.24 9.63
N SER A 112 7.61 -6.21 8.84
CA SER A 112 8.39 -7.39 8.45
C SER A 112 8.36 -7.59 6.93
N MET A 113 9.38 -8.26 6.40
CA MET A 113 9.52 -8.54 4.97
C MET A 113 8.89 -9.90 4.66
N THR A 114 7.94 -9.94 3.73
CA THR A 114 7.20 -11.17 3.40
C THR A 114 7.52 -11.62 1.97
N TYR A 115 7.88 -12.90 1.83
CA TYR A 115 8.13 -13.52 0.52
C TYR A 115 6.94 -14.36 0.00
N THR A 116 5.92 -14.61 0.84
CA THR A 116 4.70 -15.37 0.51
C THR A 116 3.45 -14.81 1.20
N THR A 117 2.29 -15.04 0.58
CA THR A 117 0.98 -14.39 0.82
C THR A 117 0.09 -15.00 1.91
N SER A 118 0.61 -15.75 2.87
CA SER A 118 -0.26 -16.34 3.90
C SER A 118 -0.26 -15.53 5.19
N GLY A 119 -1.28 -14.70 5.37
CA GLY A 119 -1.85 -14.43 6.70
C GLY A 119 -1.52 -13.10 7.38
N MET A 120 -0.83 -12.15 6.75
CA MET A 120 -0.69 -10.79 7.30
C MET A 120 -1.36 -9.79 6.37
N LYS A 121 -2.55 -9.32 6.80
CA LYS A 121 -3.14 -8.11 6.25
C LYS A 121 -2.26 -6.97 6.74
N CYS A 122 -1.55 -6.36 5.80
CA CYS A 122 -0.88 -5.10 6.00
C CYS A 122 -1.83 -4.11 6.67
N ILE A 123 -1.45 -3.60 7.85
CA ILE A 123 -2.27 -2.70 8.69
C ILE A 123 -2.48 -1.36 7.99
#